data_AF-A0A9P5QU56-F1
#
_entry.id   AF-A0A9P5QU56-F1
#
_cell.length_a   1.000
_cell.length_b   1.000
_cell.length_c   1.000
_cell.angle_alpha   90.00
_cell.angle_beta   90.00
_cell.angle_gamma   90.00
#
_symmetry.space_group_name_H-M   'P 1'
#
loop_
_entity.id
_entity.type
_entity.pdbx_description
1 polymer ?
#
loop_
_entity_poly.entity_id
_entity_poly.type
_entity_poly.pdbx_seq_one_letter_code
_entity_poly.pdbx_strand_id
1 'polypeptide(L)'
;MAISFLVGLAVALIEMIPLWVHLAWQRRFLPQGRFQSGPQALLATLIAPTVWVAIFTVMYAVSPIGSYGSIAYTQFQLEPIVQWSSVAGISGIEFLVVWTSVIIYRAWVRHVSSDSFKDEVPKNWRPIDPVSRRQTKSFRRLAFAPMPTFLIVMLFVFLYGSMRFWNATGTFFMKPLRDTMIPTVKASCVIGSSDTNDAPGYLNQTIELAKSGSEIVIWSEGAVSMYNKQMLDEFWAKAKNISTTYGIYLGVTYAEYVDSELIENKNMFTLFDPKGQVAFEYQKAHPVTMVETTVIPGPNKLPVADSEKFGRLGGAICFDLDFPNFISQAGNQKVDILLQPSWTWGSIGRLEATTQSFRAVEQGLTIFRCGSWAPSTVWDPYHQLFGYKDNLGSGTFTADIPLRKHVATIYTACGNLWSYLCCAFAIVILILVITPKKHVDRWLEVVESRVWRRSMGDNVDSEFADEAGPSLQAQSSQGSV
;
A
#
# COMPACT_ATOMS: atom_id res chain seq x y z
N MET A 1 -11.38 -8.25 27.77
CA MET A 1 -9.94 -8.49 28.01
C MET A 1 -9.48 -9.83 27.41
N ALA A 2 -10.11 -10.97 27.73
CA ALA A 2 -9.73 -12.27 27.16
C ALA A 2 -9.84 -12.35 25.62
N ILE A 3 -10.93 -11.83 25.04
CA ILE A 3 -11.11 -11.81 23.57
C ILE A 3 -10.01 -10.97 22.90
N SER A 4 -9.75 -9.75 23.38
CA SER A 4 -8.68 -8.88 22.87
C SER A 4 -7.30 -9.53 22.98
N PHE A 5 -7.04 -10.24 24.08
CA PHE A 5 -5.80 -10.99 24.26
C PHE A 5 -5.68 -12.15 23.27
N LEU A 6 -6.75 -12.93 23.06
CA LEU A 6 -6.76 -14.04 22.10
C LEU A 6 -6.59 -13.56 20.66
N VAL A 7 -7.22 -12.44 20.30
CA VAL A 7 -7.02 -11.78 19.00
C VAL A 7 -5.57 -11.33 18.85
N GLY A 8 -5.02 -10.64 19.85
CA GLY A 8 -3.61 -10.22 19.84
C GLY A 8 -2.63 -11.39 19.74
N LEU A 9 -2.89 -12.47 20.46
CA LEU A 9 -2.09 -13.70 20.38
C LEU A 9 -2.18 -14.35 18.99
N ALA A 10 -3.38 -14.43 18.41
CA ALA A 10 -3.56 -14.97 17.07
C ALA A 10 -2.82 -14.15 16.02
N VAL A 11 -2.91 -12.82 16.08
CA VAL A 11 -2.15 -11.91 15.19
C VAL A 11 -0.65 -12.12 15.37
N ALA A 12 -0.15 -12.15 16.60
CA ALA A 12 1.27 -12.39 16.87
C ALA A 12 1.75 -13.74 16.34
N LEU A 13 0.95 -14.80 16.44
CA LEU A 13 1.29 -16.11 15.88
C LEU A 13 1.36 -16.08 14.35
N ILE A 14 0.46 -15.34 13.69
CA ILE A 14 0.49 -15.15 12.24
C ILE A 14 1.74 -14.36 11.81
N GLU A 15 2.07 -13.29 12.53
CA GLU A 15 3.26 -12.47 12.28
C GLU A 15 4.58 -13.24 12.45
N MET A 16 4.58 -14.35 13.21
CA MET A 16 5.74 -15.22 13.38
C MET A 16 5.93 -16.21 12.22
N ILE A 17 4.93 -16.44 11.38
CA ILE A 17 5.02 -17.38 10.25
C ILE A 17 6.15 -17.01 9.27
N PRO A 18 6.29 -15.75 8.79
CA PRO A 18 7.40 -15.36 7.93
C PRO A 18 8.77 -15.65 8.54
N LEU A 19 8.93 -15.47 9.86
CA LEU A 19 10.16 -15.78 10.57
C LEU A 19 10.42 -17.29 10.60
N TRP A 20 9.42 -18.12 10.91
CA TRP A 20 9.58 -19.57 10.91
C TRP A 20 9.92 -20.12 9.53
N VAL A 21 9.25 -19.64 8.48
CA VAL A 21 9.57 -20.02 7.09
C VAL A 21 10.99 -19.60 6.71
N HIS A 22 11.40 -18.38 7.10
CA HIS A 22 12.75 -17.90 6.89
C HIS A 22 13.81 -18.76 7.59
N LEU A 23 13.60 -19.12 8.87
CA LEU A 23 14.51 -19.98 9.63
C LEU A 23 14.56 -21.41 9.08
N ALA A 24 13.41 -21.97 8.67
CA ALA A 24 13.34 -23.28 8.04
C ALA A 24 14.12 -23.31 6.71
N TRP A 25 13.96 -22.27 5.89
CA TRP A 25 14.74 -22.11 4.67
C TRP A 25 16.24 -22.03 4.95
N GLN A 26 16.64 -21.18 5.91
CA GLN A 26 18.05 -21.03 6.27
C GLN A 26 18.68 -22.35 6.71
N ARG A 27 18.03 -23.09 7.63
CA ARG A 27 18.53 -24.40 8.08
C ARG A 27 18.72 -25.39 6.94
N ARG A 28 17.84 -25.34 5.95
CA ARG A 28 17.81 -26.30 4.85
C ARG A 28 18.82 -25.98 3.75
N PHE A 29 18.82 -24.74 3.27
CA PHE A 29 19.57 -24.31 2.08
C PHE A 29 20.86 -23.55 2.40
N LEU A 30 21.07 -23.16 3.66
CA LEU A 30 22.25 -22.43 4.12
C LEU A 30 22.91 -23.07 5.36
N PRO A 31 23.37 -24.35 5.31
CA PRO A 31 24.12 -24.94 6.42
C PRO A 31 25.44 -24.19 6.68
N GLN A 32 25.83 -24.14 7.97
CA GLN A 32 26.76 -23.20 8.65
C GLN A 32 28.16 -22.95 8.04
N GLY A 33 28.55 -23.55 6.91
CA GLY A 33 29.87 -23.37 6.31
C GLY A 33 29.95 -22.49 5.06
N ARG A 34 28.81 -22.11 4.43
CA ARG A 34 28.79 -21.39 3.13
C ARG A 34 28.31 -19.94 3.19
N PHE A 35 28.23 -19.35 4.39
CA PHE A 35 28.07 -17.90 4.52
C PHE A 35 29.33 -17.23 3.94
N GLN A 36 29.25 -16.21 3.09
CA GLN A 36 28.92 -14.86 3.54
C GLN A 36 28.59 -13.89 2.37
N SER A 37 28.55 -14.35 1.11
CA SER A 37 28.39 -13.48 -0.07
C SER A 37 27.82 -14.24 -1.27
N GLY A 38 26.91 -13.61 -2.03
CA GLY A 38 26.40 -14.14 -3.29
C GLY A 38 24.87 -14.25 -3.37
N PRO A 39 24.34 -14.67 -4.52
CA PRO A 39 22.91 -14.62 -4.84
C PRO A 39 22.03 -15.46 -3.92
N GLN A 40 22.51 -16.61 -3.45
CA GLN A 40 21.76 -17.46 -2.50
C GLN A 40 21.55 -16.77 -1.14
N ALA A 41 22.55 -16.01 -0.67
CA ALA A 41 22.44 -15.25 0.56
C ALA A 41 21.47 -14.07 0.40
N LEU A 42 21.46 -13.42 -0.78
CA LEU A 42 20.51 -12.36 -1.12
C LEU A 42 19.08 -12.91 -1.16
N LEU A 43 18.85 -14.00 -1.88
CA LEU A 43 17.55 -14.68 -1.96
C LEU A 43 17.01 -15.02 -0.56
N ALA A 44 17.86 -15.52 0.33
CA ALA A 44 17.43 -15.83 1.69
C ALA A 44 16.92 -14.59 2.45
N THR A 45 17.46 -13.39 2.18
CA THR A 45 16.99 -12.15 2.82
C THR A 45 15.60 -11.71 2.36
N LEU A 46 15.18 -12.14 1.16
CA LEU A 46 13.91 -11.77 0.56
C LEU A 46 12.75 -12.68 1.01
N ILE A 47 13.04 -13.81 1.66
CA ILE A 47 12.02 -14.80 2.03
C ILE A 47 11.01 -14.25 3.04
N ALA A 48 11.48 -13.72 4.16
CA ALA A 48 10.58 -13.19 5.19
C ALA A 48 9.71 -12.05 4.65
N PRO A 49 10.23 -11.01 3.97
CA PRO A 49 9.39 -9.95 3.43
C PRO A 49 8.43 -10.43 2.33
N THR A 50 8.82 -11.39 1.48
CA THR A 50 7.90 -12.00 0.50
C THR A 50 6.76 -12.75 1.16
N VAL A 51 7.05 -13.57 2.18
CA VAL A 51 6.03 -14.35 2.90
C VAL A 51 5.12 -13.42 3.72
N TRP A 52 5.67 -12.36 4.33
CA TRP A 52 4.89 -11.33 5.02
C TRP A 52 3.85 -10.71 4.09
N VAL A 53 4.28 -10.16 2.95
CA VAL A 53 3.38 -9.55 1.98
C VAL A 53 2.34 -10.54 1.49
N ALA A 54 2.72 -11.79 1.23
CA ALA A 54 1.77 -12.81 0.78
C ALA A 54 0.65 -13.07 1.82
N ILE A 55 1.01 -13.23 3.09
CA ILE A 55 0.04 -13.43 4.17
C ILE A 55 -0.88 -12.23 4.30
N PHE A 56 -0.32 -11.02 4.41
CA PHE A 56 -1.13 -9.82 4.63
C PHE A 56 -1.97 -9.42 3.41
N THR A 57 -1.54 -9.76 2.19
CA THR A 57 -2.37 -9.62 0.98
C THR A 57 -3.64 -10.46 1.09
N VAL A 58 -3.51 -11.70 1.56
CA VAL A 58 -4.68 -12.56 1.78
C VAL A 58 -5.51 -12.02 2.94
N MET A 59 -4.88 -11.61 4.04
CA MET A 59 -5.58 -11.04 5.19
C MET A 59 -6.40 -9.81 4.79
N TYR A 60 -5.84 -8.84 4.07
CA TYR A 60 -6.57 -7.64 3.67
C TYR A 60 -7.71 -7.91 2.69
N ALA A 61 -7.64 -9.00 1.92
CA ALA A 61 -8.70 -9.39 1.00
C ALA A 61 -9.89 -10.06 1.71
N VAL A 62 -9.67 -10.74 2.84
CA VAL A 62 -10.72 -11.49 3.56
C VAL A 62 -11.11 -10.86 4.90
N SER A 63 -10.29 -9.95 5.41
CA SER A 63 -10.47 -9.33 6.72
C SER A 63 -11.64 -8.34 6.68
N PRO A 64 -12.58 -8.41 7.64
CA PRO A 64 -13.66 -7.46 7.75
C PRO A 64 -13.18 -6.07 8.21
N ILE A 65 -11.91 -5.93 8.62
CA ILE A 65 -11.30 -4.66 9.01
C ILE A 65 -10.31 -4.10 7.98
N GLY A 66 -10.32 -4.64 6.75
CA GLY A 66 -9.48 -4.17 5.66
C GLY A 66 -7.98 -4.24 5.98
N SER A 67 -7.27 -3.15 5.70
CA SER A 67 -5.82 -2.97 5.93
C SER A 67 -5.47 -2.41 7.31
N TYR A 68 -6.44 -2.30 8.21
CA TYR A 68 -6.23 -1.78 9.55
C TYR A 68 -5.14 -2.57 10.29
N GLY A 69 -4.19 -1.85 10.90
CA GLY A 69 -3.04 -2.45 11.57
C GLY A 69 -1.85 -2.79 10.66
N SER A 70 -1.87 -2.45 9.37
CA SER A 70 -0.69 -2.59 8.51
C SER A 70 0.52 -1.85 9.09
N ILE A 71 1.67 -2.53 9.09
CA ILE A 71 2.94 -1.95 9.55
C ILE A 71 3.43 -0.83 8.61
N ALA A 72 2.92 -0.75 7.37
CA ALA A 72 3.25 0.33 6.45
C ALA A 72 2.91 1.71 7.01
N TYR A 73 1.82 1.81 7.77
CA TYR A 73 1.35 3.07 8.34
C TYR A 73 2.28 3.65 9.39
N THR A 74 3.14 2.82 10.01
CA THR A 74 4.19 3.30 10.93
C THR A 74 5.20 4.22 10.24
N GLN A 75 5.27 4.19 8.90
CA GLN A 75 6.17 5.00 8.09
C GLN A 75 5.56 6.34 7.68
N PHE A 76 4.39 6.74 8.22
CA PHE A 76 3.66 7.96 7.85
C PHE A 76 4.52 9.25 7.86
N GLN A 77 5.46 9.37 8.80
CA GLN A 77 6.33 10.54 8.93
C GLN A 77 7.59 10.48 8.04
N LEU A 78 7.83 9.36 7.34
CA LEU A 78 8.95 9.21 6.42
C LEU A 78 8.47 9.44 4.99
N GLU A 79 8.33 10.71 4.60
CA GLU A 79 7.65 11.06 3.34
C GLU A 79 8.23 10.35 2.11
N PRO A 80 9.57 10.21 1.95
CA PRO A 80 10.13 9.47 0.83
C PRO A 80 9.72 7.98 0.79
N ILE A 81 9.53 7.35 1.95
CA ILE A 81 9.08 5.95 2.01
C ILE A 81 7.58 5.87 1.69
N VAL A 82 6.77 6.81 2.18
CA VAL A 82 5.33 6.87 1.85
C VAL A 82 5.13 6.95 0.34
N GLN A 83 5.97 7.72 -0.37
CA GLN A 83 5.91 7.81 -1.84
C GLN A 83 6.08 6.46 -2.56
N TRP A 84 6.69 5.45 -1.92
CA TRP A 84 6.81 4.11 -2.50
C TRP A 84 5.45 3.40 -2.65
N SER A 85 4.42 3.84 -1.92
CA SER A 85 3.05 3.34 -2.10
C SER A 85 2.49 3.65 -3.49
N SER A 86 2.97 4.72 -4.15
CA SER A 86 2.64 5.02 -5.56
C SER A 86 3.20 3.97 -6.55
N VAL A 87 4.13 3.11 -6.11
CA VAL A 87 4.75 2.07 -6.94
C VAL A 87 4.11 0.71 -6.71
N ALA A 88 4.06 0.30 -5.44
CA ALA A 88 3.71 -1.06 -5.05
C ALA A 88 2.60 -1.11 -4.00
N GLY A 89 1.91 0.00 -3.72
CA GLY A 89 0.95 0.11 -2.63
C GLY A 89 1.62 0.00 -1.26
N ILE A 90 0.81 -0.04 -0.20
CA ILE A 90 1.28 -0.28 1.17
C ILE A 90 2.10 -1.57 1.29
N SER A 91 1.80 -2.62 0.51
CA SER A 91 2.55 -3.88 0.55
C SER A 91 4.01 -3.72 0.12
N GLY A 92 4.32 -2.75 -0.75
CA GLY A 92 5.69 -2.36 -1.05
C GLY A 92 6.44 -1.81 0.16
N ILE A 93 5.77 -1.01 0.98
CA ILE A 93 6.36 -0.44 2.21
C ILE A 93 6.52 -1.54 3.27
N GLU A 94 5.53 -2.41 3.44
CA GLU A 94 5.64 -3.57 4.35
C GLU A 94 6.83 -4.45 4.00
N PHE A 95 7.03 -4.72 2.70
CA PHE A 95 8.19 -5.46 2.21
C PHE A 95 9.50 -4.80 2.65
N LEU A 96 9.63 -3.49 2.48
CA LEU A 96 10.83 -2.73 2.83
C LEU A 96 11.09 -2.74 4.34
N VAL A 97 10.05 -2.59 5.16
CA VAL A 97 10.16 -2.63 6.63
C VAL A 97 10.65 -4.02 7.08
N VAL A 98 10.03 -5.10 6.60
CA VAL A 98 10.43 -6.45 6.97
C VAL A 98 11.81 -6.81 6.43
N TRP A 99 12.15 -6.40 5.21
CA TRP A 99 13.47 -6.65 4.63
C TRP A 99 14.58 -5.95 5.42
N THR A 100 14.32 -4.71 5.88
CA THR A 100 15.23 -3.97 6.77
C THR A 100 15.50 -4.75 8.06
N SER A 101 14.45 -5.27 8.70
CA SER A 101 14.58 -6.10 9.91
C SER A 101 15.45 -7.34 9.68
N VAL A 102 15.30 -8.02 8.53
CA VAL A 102 16.13 -9.18 8.17
C VAL A 102 17.60 -8.79 7.96
N ILE A 103 17.86 -7.65 7.32
CA ILE A 103 19.22 -7.16 7.08
C ILE A 103 19.91 -6.80 8.40
N ILE A 104 19.22 -6.10 9.29
CA ILE A 104 19.72 -5.77 10.63
C ILE A 104 20.03 -7.04 11.42
N TYR A 105 19.10 -8.00 11.46
CA TYR A 105 19.31 -9.29 12.13
C TYR A 105 20.55 -10.00 11.61
N ARG A 106 20.74 -10.05 10.29
CA ARG A 106 21.92 -10.68 9.69
C ARG A 106 23.22 -9.94 10.02
N ALA A 107 23.21 -8.62 10.01
CA ALA A 107 24.37 -7.81 10.39
C ALA A 107 24.74 -8.05 11.87
N TRP A 108 23.74 -8.10 12.75
CA TRP A 108 23.92 -8.41 14.17
C TRP A 108 24.52 -9.79 14.39
N VAL A 109 23.93 -10.84 13.81
CA VAL A 109 24.44 -12.22 13.94
C VAL A 109 25.87 -12.31 13.43
N ARG A 110 26.20 -11.64 12.33
CA ARG A 110 27.57 -11.57 11.80
C ARG A 110 28.53 -10.88 12.77
N HIS A 111 28.11 -9.79 13.41
CA HIS A 111 28.93 -9.08 14.38
C HIS A 111 29.22 -9.95 15.61
N VAL A 112 28.18 -10.52 16.24
CA VAL A 112 28.31 -11.36 17.43
C VAL A 112 29.13 -12.63 17.15
N SER A 113 28.84 -13.34 16.05
CA SER A 113 29.60 -14.55 15.67
C SER A 113 31.06 -14.25 15.35
N SER A 114 31.38 -13.07 14.80
CA SER A 114 32.75 -12.66 14.53
C SER A 114 33.55 -12.39 15.80
N ASP A 115 32.89 -12.05 16.91
CA ASP A 115 33.57 -11.81 18.19
C ASP A 115 33.73 -13.12 18.98
N SER A 116 32.73 -14.01 18.97
CA SER A 116 32.87 -15.35 19.57
C SER A 116 33.96 -16.20 18.90
N PHE A 117 34.19 -16.05 17.60
CA PHE A 117 35.25 -16.78 16.88
C PHE A 117 36.66 -16.25 17.14
N LYS A 118 36.83 -15.04 17.69
CA LYS A 118 38.16 -14.51 18.04
C LYS A 118 38.71 -15.13 19.31
N ASP A 119 37.84 -15.58 20.21
CA ASP A 119 38.24 -16.16 21.50
C ASP A 119 38.60 -17.65 21.43
N GLU A 120 38.22 -18.34 20.35
CA GLU A 120 38.46 -19.79 20.17
C GLU A 120 39.59 -20.15 19.20
N VAL A 121 40.34 -19.18 18.63
CA VAL A 121 41.48 -19.53 17.76
C VAL A 121 42.70 -19.89 18.62
N PRO A 122 43.16 -21.16 18.65
CA PRO A 122 44.44 -21.48 19.28
C PRO A 122 45.56 -20.77 18.50
N LYS A 123 46.49 -20.11 19.22
CA LYS A 123 47.63 -19.33 18.70
C LYS A 123 48.55 -20.05 17.68
N ASN A 124 48.27 -21.32 17.36
CA ASN A 124 49.08 -22.16 16.47
C ASN A 124 48.49 -22.30 15.06
N TRP A 125 47.48 -21.51 14.69
CA TRP A 125 46.92 -21.52 13.34
C TRP A 125 47.90 -20.91 12.34
N ARG A 126 48.54 -21.76 11.52
CA ARG A 126 49.39 -21.31 10.41
C ARG A 126 48.52 -20.60 9.38
N PRO A 127 48.88 -19.40 8.92
CA PRO A 127 48.08 -18.67 7.95
C PRO A 127 48.00 -19.49 6.66
N ILE A 128 46.77 -19.77 6.23
CA ILE A 128 46.46 -20.33 4.91
C ILE A 128 47.19 -19.50 3.84
N ASP A 129 47.81 -20.19 2.88
CA ASP A 129 48.57 -19.64 1.76
C ASP A 129 47.95 -18.34 1.18
N PRO A 130 48.77 -17.30 0.93
CA PRO A 130 48.31 -16.02 0.37
C PRO A 130 47.74 -16.15 -1.05
N VAL A 131 47.87 -17.31 -1.68
CA VAL A 131 47.24 -17.66 -2.97
C VAL A 131 45.71 -17.81 -2.85
N SER A 132 45.19 -18.23 -1.69
CA SER A 132 43.73 -18.36 -1.45
C SER A 132 43.03 -17.01 -1.20
N ARG A 133 43.76 -16.02 -0.66
CA ARG A 133 43.27 -14.63 -0.48
C ARG A 133 43.11 -13.87 -1.80
N ARG A 134 43.62 -14.43 -2.90
CA ARG A 134 43.67 -13.78 -4.23
C ARG A 134 42.69 -14.35 -5.25
N GLN A 135 41.69 -15.15 -4.86
CA GLN A 135 40.56 -15.45 -5.73
C GLN A 135 39.59 -14.26 -5.81
N THR A 136 39.98 -13.31 -6.67
CA THR A 136 39.13 -12.38 -7.41
C THR A 136 37.92 -11.84 -6.65
N LYS A 137 38.04 -10.60 -6.16
CA LYS A 137 36.93 -9.68 -5.96
C LYS A 137 36.21 -9.46 -7.30
N SER A 138 35.44 -10.45 -7.75
CA SER A 138 34.60 -10.29 -8.92
C SER A 138 33.52 -9.28 -8.54
N PHE A 139 33.43 -8.19 -9.28
CA PHE A 139 32.41 -7.15 -9.10
C PHE A 139 31.00 -7.75 -8.95
N ARG A 140 30.71 -8.86 -9.64
CA ARG A 140 29.45 -9.62 -9.52
C ARG A 140 29.21 -10.18 -8.10
N ARG A 141 30.22 -10.70 -7.41
CA ARG A 141 30.06 -11.20 -6.02
C ARG A 141 29.79 -10.08 -5.01
N LEU A 142 30.29 -8.86 -5.28
CA LEU A 142 30.03 -7.68 -4.45
C LEU A 142 28.66 -7.06 -4.74
N ALA A 143 28.25 -7.02 -6.01
CA ALA A 143 26.96 -6.49 -6.45
C ALA A 143 25.75 -7.30 -5.94
N PHE A 144 25.89 -8.63 -5.80
CA PHE A 144 24.85 -9.52 -5.26
C PHE A 144 25.06 -9.87 -3.77
N ALA A 145 25.88 -9.10 -3.05
CA ALA A 145 25.97 -9.23 -1.62
C ALA A 145 24.74 -8.57 -0.95
N PRO A 146 24.09 -9.21 0.04
CA PRO A 146 22.83 -8.71 0.60
C PRO A 146 22.85 -7.24 1.06
N MET A 147 23.91 -6.83 1.76
CA MET A 147 24.01 -5.48 2.33
C MET A 147 24.19 -4.39 1.25
N PRO A 148 25.16 -4.49 0.31
CA PRO A 148 25.23 -3.54 -0.81
C PRO A 148 23.95 -3.49 -1.64
N THR A 149 23.35 -4.63 -1.98
CA THR A 149 22.09 -4.65 -2.75
C THR A 149 20.97 -3.93 -2.00
N PHE A 150 20.82 -4.21 -0.70
CA PHE A 150 19.84 -3.52 0.15
C PHE A 150 20.08 -2.01 0.18
N LEU A 151 21.32 -1.56 0.39
CA LEU A 151 21.65 -0.13 0.41
C LEU A 151 21.37 0.55 -0.92
N ILE A 152 21.65 -0.11 -2.05
CA ILE A 152 21.34 0.42 -3.39
C ILE A 152 19.83 0.54 -3.59
N VAL A 153 19.05 -0.49 -3.21
CA VAL A 153 17.59 -0.44 -3.32
C VAL A 153 17.01 0.63 -2.41
N MET A 154 17.46 0.72 -1.15
CA MET A 154 17.01 1.76 -0.24
C MET A 154 17.37 3.15 -0.76
N LEU A 155 18.60 3.36 -1.24
CA LEU A 155 18.99 4.61 -1.86
C LEU A 155 18.06 4.96 -3.04
N PHE A 156 17.73 3.99 -3.89
CA PHE A 156 16.79 4.20 -4.98
C PHE A 156 15.39 4.59 -4.49
N VAL A 157 14.84 3.89 -3.48
CA VAL A 157 13.54 4.21 -2.89
C VAL A 157 13.53 5.62 -2.32
N PHE A 158 14.55 5.99 -1.53
CA PHE A 158 14.67 7.33 -0.96
C PHE A 158 14.83 8.40 -2.03
N LEU A 159 15.62 8.16 -3.08
CA LEU A 159 15.80 9.10 -4.19
C LEU A 159 14.50 9.27 -4.98
N TYR A 160 13.85 8.17 -5.39
CA TYR A 160 12.56 8.22 -6.08
C TYR A 160 11.52 8.95 -5.23
N GLY A 161 11.40 8.58 -3.96
CA GLY A 161 10.43 9.16 -3.05
C GLY A 161 10.68 10.64 -2.79
N SER A 162 11.94 11.04 -2.57
CA SER A 162 12.30 12.44 -2.42
C SER A 162 12.02 13.23 -3.71
N MET A 163 12.42 12.71 -4.87
CA MET A 163 12.14 13.36 -6.16
C MET A 163 10.64 13.53 -6.37
N ARG A 164 9.83 12.50 -6.11
CA ARG A 164 8.38 12.55 -6.25
C ARG A 164 7.75 13.55 -5.28
N PHE A 165 8.13 13.52 -4.00
CA PHE A 165 7.64 14.43 -2.98
C PHE A 165 7.97 15.89 -3.30
N TRP A 166 9.20 16.18 -3.71
CA TRP A 166 9.64 17.54 -4.05
C TRP A 166 9.05 18.05 -5.37
N ASN A 167 8.76 17.17 -6.33
CA ASN A 167 8.13 17.58 -7.58
C ASN A 167 6.65 18.02 -7.38
N ALA A 168 6.08 17.82 -6.20
CA ALA A 168 4.74 18.28 -5.84
C ALA A 168 4.60 19.82 -5.85
N THR A 169 5.67 20.53 -5.49
CA THR A 169 5.69 22.00 -5.33
C THR A 169 6.09 22.75 -6.61
N GLY A 170 6.38 22.02 -7.69
CA GLY A 170 6.84 22.55 -8.96
C GLY A 170 8.12 21.86 -9.44
N THR A 171 8.62 22.28 -10.60
CA THR A 171 9.89 21.76 -11.11
C THR A 171 11.04 22.14 -10.18
N PHE A 172 11.98 21.22 -9.96
CA PHE A 172 13.25 21.51 -9.25
C PHE A 172 14.00 22.73 -9.82
N PHE A 173 13.82 23.00 -11.12
CA PHE A 173 14.39 24.16 -11.79
C PHE A 173 13.70 25.45 -11.35
N MET A 174 14.49 26.52 -11.14
CA MET A 174 13.97 27.87 -10.86
C MET A 174 13.03 28.33 -11.96
N LYS A 175 11.73 28.22 -11.69
CA LYS A 175 10.66 28.86 -12.44
C LYS A 175 10.02 29.96 -11.58
N PRO A 176 9.48 31.02 -12.20
CA PRO A 176 8.69 32.00 -11.45
C PRO A 176 7.57 31.31 -10.66
N LEU A 177 7.34 31.74 -9.42
CA LEU A 177 6.36 31.12 -8.51
C LEU A 177 4.95 31.06 -9.13
N ARG A 178 4.57 32.06 -9.94
CA ARG A 178 3.29 32.07 -10.68
C ARG A 178 3.10 30.87 -11.63
N ASP A 179 4.20 30.30 -12.13
CA ASP A 179 4.18 29.21 -13.11
C ASP A 179 4.26 27.83 -12.40
N THR A 180 4.46 27.82 -11.08
CA THR A 180 4.51 26.61 -10.23
C THR A 180 3.40 26.55 -9.19
N MET A 181 2.73 27.67 -8.90
CA MET A 181 1.58 27.69 -7.99
C MET A 181 0.42 26.89 -8.57
N ILE A 182 -0.02 25.90 -7.82
CA ILE A 182 -1.21 25.13 -8.14
C ILE A 182 -2.41 25.97 -7.72
N PRO A 183 -3.38 26.21 -8.63
CA PRO A 183 -4.59 26.94 -8.25
C PRO A 183 -5.31 26.17 -7.15
N THR A 184 -5.68 26.86 -6.08
CA THR A 184 -6.44 26.29 -4.97
C THR A 184 -7.87 26.83 -4.96
N VAL A 185 -8.76 26.05 -4.36
CA VAL A 185 -10.17 26.43 -4.15
C VAL A 185 -10.52 26.25 -2.69
N LYS A 186 -11.36 27.14 -2.17
CA LYS A 186 -11.87 26.99 -0.82
C LYS A 186 -12.90 25.87 -0.77
N ALA A 187 -12.65 24.89 0.07
CA ALA A 187 -13.62 23.87 0.42
C ALA A 187 -13.84 23.82 1.92
N SER A 188 -15.08 23.53 2.30
CA SER A 188 -15.48 23.54 3.69
C SER A 188 -16.18 22.25 4.10
N CYS A 189 -16.09 22.00 5.39
CA CYS A 189 -16.64 20.85 6.07
C CYS A 189 -17.57 21.37 7.17
N VAL A 190 -18.82 20.92 7.16
CA VAL A 190 -19.78 21.11 8.25
C VAL A 190 -19.68 19.90 9.15
N ILE A 191 -19.33 20.13 10.41
CA ILE A 191 -19.05 19.08 11.39
C ILE A 191 -20.31 18.89 12.23
N GLY A 192 -20.96 17.76 12.03
CA GLY A 192 -22.12 17.33 12.78
C GLY A 192 -21.74 16.82 14.17
N SER A 193 -22.54 17.18 15.16
CA SER A 193 -22.57 16.49 16.45
C SER A 193 -23.47 15.26 16.32
N SER A 194 -22.95 14.07 16.64
CA SER A 194 -23.71 12.81 16.68
C SER A 194 -24.90 12.83 17.63
N ASP A 195 -24.92 13.78 18.56
CA ASP A 195 -25.88 13.79 19.67
C ASP A 195 -27.17 14.56 19.32
N THR A 196 -27.16 15.33 18.22
CA THR A 196 -28.26 16.24 17.87
C THR A 196 -28.56 16.22 16.37
N ASN A 197 -29.79 15.90 16.00
CA ASN A 197 -30.29 15.95 14.62
C ASN A 197 -30.64 17.40 14.19
N ASP A 198 -29.64 18.29 14.15
CA ASP A 198 -29.82 19.73 13.84
C ASP A 198 -29.62 20.04 12.34
N ALA A 199 -30.46 19.44 11.50
CA ALA A 199 -30.44 19.70 10.07
C ALA A 199 -30.56 21.20 9.71
N PRO A 200 -31.45 22.01 10.35
CA PRO A 200 -31.53 23.44 10.06
C PRO A 200 -30.24 24.20 10.38
N GLY A 201 -29.59 23.89 11.51
CA GLY A 201 -28.32 24.50 11.90
C GLY A 201 -27.20 24.21 10.90
N TYR A 202 -27.06 22.96 10.46
CA TYR A 202 -26.04 22.57 9.47
C TYR A 202 -26.30 23.18 8.08
N LEU A 203 -27.56 23.33 7.67
CA LEU A 203 -27.92 24.05 6.43
C LEU A 203 -27.57 25.53 6.54
N ASN A 204 -27.83 26.18 7.68
CA ASN A 204 -27.44 27.57 7.91
C ASN A 204 -25.91 27.74 7.89
N GLN A 205 -25.16 26.83 8.52
CA GLN A 205 -23.69 26.83 8.43
C GLN A 205 -23.21 26.66 7.00
N THR A 206 -23.84 25.77 6.23
CA THR A 206 -23.55 25.58 4.79
C THR A 206 -23.74 26.88 4.02
N ILE A 207 -24.82 27.62 4.29
CA ILE A 207 -25.10 28.92 3.67
C ILE A 207 -24.01 29.94 3.99
N GLU A 208 -23.60 30.05 5.25
CA GLU A 208 -22.54 30.97 5.67
C GLU A 208 -21.17 30.61 5.04
N LEU A 209 -20.87 29.31 4.93
CA LEU A 209 -19.66 28.84 4.24
C LEU A 209 -19.69 29.15 2.74
N ALA A 210 -20.85 28.97 2.09
CA ALA A 210 -21.03 29.31 0.69
C ALA A 210 -20.85 30.82 0.44
N LYS A 211 -21.44 31.68 1.30
CA LYS A 211 -21.25 33.14 1.25
C LYS A 211 -19.80 33.57 1.47
N SER A 212 -19.03 32.81 2.26
CA SER A 212 -17.60 33.09 2.48
C SER A 212 -16.68 32.63 1.34
N GLY A 213 -17.26 32.12 0.24
CA GLY A 213 -16.58 31.77 -1.01
C GLY A 213 -16.18 30.30 -1.12
N SER A 214 -16.77 29.43 -0.32
CA SER A 214 -16.51 27.98 -0.39
C SER A 214 -17.25 27.39 -1.59
N GLU A 215 -16.56 26.66 -2.44
CA GLU A 215 -17.14 26.11 -3.67
C GLU A 215 -17.52 24.63 -3.56
N ILE A 216 -16.89 23.92 -2.62
CA ILE A 216 -17.26 22.57 -2.22
C ILE A 216 -17.57 22.62 -0.73
N VAL A 217 -18.75 22.16 -0.34
CA VAL A 217 -19.11 21.98 1.07
C VAL A 217 -19.55 20.54 1.27
N ILE A 218 -18.91 19.80 2.18
CA ILE A 218 -19.34 18.46 2.57
C ILE A 218 -19.66 18.40 4.06
N TRP A 219 -20.53 17.49 4.46
CA TRP A 219 -20.88 17.25 5.85
C TRP A 219 -20.10 16.05 6.40
N SER A 220 -19.84 16.03 7.71
CA SER A 220 -19.26 14.86 8.37
C SER A 220 -20.22 13.68 8.30
N GLU A 221 -19.74 12.44 8.39
CA GLU A 221 -20.58 11.25 8.28
C GLU A 221 -21.77 11.25 9.25
N GLY A 222 -22.92 10.75 8.79
CA GLY A 222 -24.11 10.58 9.63
C GLY A 222 -24.60 11.86 10.31
N ALA A 223 -24.38 13.04 9.69
CA ALA A 223 -24.66 14.33 10.34
C ALA A 223 -26.13 14.51 10.76
N VAL A 224 -27.07 13.91 10.02
CA VAL A 224 -28.51 13.98 10.31
C VAL A 224 -29.18 12.63 10.11
N SER A 225 -30.32 12.43 10.77
CA SER A 225 -31.12 11.20 10.66
C SER A 225 -32.42 11.46 9.91
N MET A 226 -32.74 10.57 8.97
CA MET A 226 -33.93 10.62 8.11
C MET A 226 -34.83 9.43 8.43
N TYR A 227 -36.05 9.72 8.91
CA TYR A 227 -36.97 8.70 9.41
C TYR A 227 -38.05 8.28 8.41
N ASN A 228 -38.29 9.11 7.39
CA ASN A 228 -39.26 8.81 6.36
C ASN A 228 -38.89 9.54 5.05
N LYS A 229 -39.48 9.07 3.95
CA LYS A 229 -39.22 9.61 2.62
C LYS A 229 -39.61 11.07 2.46
N GLN A 230 -40.69 11.53 3.11
CA GLN A 230 -41.12 12.92 3.03
C GLN A 230 -40.07 13.87 3.63
N MET A 231 -39.55 13.53 4.81
CA MET A 231 -38.48 14.28 5.47
C MET A 231 -37.22 14.33 4.60
N LEU A 232 -36.86 13.21 3.97
CA LEU A 232 -35.74 13.13 3.04
C LEU A 232 -35.96 14.04 1.82
N ASP A 233 -37.14 14.00 1.21
CA ASP A 233 -37.47 14.82 0.03
C ASP A 233 -37.45 16.32 0.37
N GLU A 234 -37.98 16.72 1.53
CA GLU A 234 -37.92 18.09 2.03
C GLU A 234 -36.48 18.55 2.32
N PHE A 235 -35.67 17.67 2.90
CA PHE A 235 -34.25 17.92 3.16
C PHE A 235 -33.46 18.09 1.85
N TRP A 236 -33.68 17.19 0.89
CA TRP A 236 -33.08 17.27 -0.44
C TRP A 236 -33.51 18.52 -1.19
N ALA A 237 -34.79 18.93 -1.10
CA ALA A 237 -35.25 20.17 -1.73
C ALA A 237 -34.49 21.39 -1.18
N LYS A 238 -34.25 21.45 0.13
CA LYS A 238 -33.45 22.51 0.77
C LYS A 238 -31.98 22.46 0.32
N ALA A 239 -31.37 21.28 0.32
CA ALA A 239 -29.98 21.10 -0.11
C ALA A 239 -29.80 21.51 -1.59
N LYS A 240 -30.70 21.06 -2.48
CA LYS A 240 -30.70 21.44 -3.89
C LYS A 240 -30.82 22.95 -4.07
N ASN A 241 -31.74 23.60 -3.34
CA ASN A 241 -31.93 25.05 -3.42
C ASN A 241 -30.68 25.83 -2.97
N ILE A 242 -29.99 25.37 -1.92
CA ILE A 242 -28.72 25.97 -1.49
C ILE A 242 -27.65 25.79 -2.57
N SER A 243 -27.52 24.57 -3.11
CA SER A 243 -26.58 24.24 -4.18
C SER A 243 -26.76 25.14 -5.41
N THR A 244 -28.00 25.34 -5.86
CA THR A 244 -28.32 26.21 -7.01
C THR A 244 -28.16 27.69 -6.73
N THR A 245 -28.56 28.15 -5.54
CA THR A 245 -28.52 29.57 -5.17
C THR A 245 -27.08 30.08 -5.07
N TYR A 246 -26.19 29.28 -4.47
CA TYR A 246 -24.79 29.68 -4.26
C TYR A 246 -23.83 29.11 -5.30
N GLY A 247 -24.29 28.22 -6.19
CA GLY A 247 -23.48 27.64 -7.25
C GLY A 247 -22.34 26.75 -6.74
N ILE A 248 -22.57 26.00 -5.66
CA ILE A 248 -21.57 25.16 -5.00
C ILE A 248 -21.82 23.67 -5.25
N TYR A 249 -20.81 22.84 -5.02
CA TYR A 249 -21.03 21.41 -4.80
C TYR A 249 -21.35 21.17 -3.32
N LEU A 250 -22.50 20.57 -3.04
CA LEU A 250 -22.96 20.31 -1.68
C LEU A 250 -23.10 18.81 -1.43
N GLY A 251 -22.22 18.26 -0.60
CA GLY A 251 -22.25 16.88 -0.16
C GLY A 251 -22.89 16.74 1.21
N VAL A 252 -24.11 16.23 1.27
CA VAL A 252 -24.82 15.98 2.53
C VAL A 252 -24.76 14.51 2.91
N THR A 253 -24.75 14.25 4.21
CA THR A 253 -24.65 12.91 4.79
C THR A 253 -25.77 12.68 5.78
N TYR A 254 -26.33 11.48 5.76
CA TYR A 254 -27.46 11.14 6.62
C TYR A 254 -27.61 9.64 6.86
N ALA A 255 -28.19 9.30 8.00
CA ALA A 255 -28.67 7.94 8.27
C ALA A 255 -30.12 7.82 7.79
N GLU A 256 -30.37 7.00 6.78
CA GLU A 256 -31.72 6.71 6.27
C GLU A 256 -32.25 5.44 6.95
N TYR A 257 -33.19 5.60 7.87
CA TYR A 257 -33.84 4.47 8.55
C TYR A 257 -34.83 3.78 7.62
N VAL A 258 -34.75 2.45 7.57
CA VAL A 258 -35.57 1.63 6.67
C VAL A 258 -36.75 0.95 7.36
N ASP A 259 -36.71 0.88 8.69
CA ASP A 259 -37.70 0.22 9.51
C ASP A 259 -38.52 1.20 10.35
N SER A 260 -39.72 0.80 10.76
CA SER A 260 -40.56 1.60 11.66
C SER A 260 -40.03 1.65 13.09
N GLU A 261 -39.17 0.69 13.45
CA GLU A 261 -38.56 0.58 14.79
C GLU A 261 -37.29 1.43 14.94
N LEU A 262 -36.79 2.02 13.83
CA LEU A 262 -35.59 2.85 13.77
C LEU A 262 -34.34 2.14 14.28
N ILE A 263 -34.17 0.87 13.91
CA ILE A 263 -33.04 0.03 14.29
C ILE A 263 -32.07 -0.04 13.12
N GLU A 264 -32.55 -0.45 11.95
CA GLU A 264 -31.74 -0.59 10.74
C GLU A 264 -31.70 0.71 9.93
N ASN A 265 -30.51 1.09 9.49
CA ASN A 265 -30.33 2.25 8.64
C ASN A 265 -29.32 2.03 7.51
N LYS A 266 -29.36 2.92 6.52
CA LYS A 266 -28.32 3.08 5.51
C LYS A 266 -27.53 4.33 5.83
N ASN A 267 -26.21 4.23 5.77
CA ASN A 267 -25.31 5.39 5.90
C ASN A 267 -25.06 5.99 4.51
N MET A 268 -25.64 7.16 4.27
CA MET A 268 -25.75 7.78 2.96
C MET A 268 -24.87 9.02 2.83
N PHE A 269 -24.30 9.21 1.64
CA PHE A 269 -23.60 10.39 1.20
C PHE A 269 -24.08 10.78 -0.20
N THR A 270 -24.72 11.94 -0.31
CA THR A 270 -25.31 12.44 -1.56
C THR A 270 -24.67 13.76 -1.93
N LEU A 271 -24.11 13.82 -3.14
CA LEU A 271 -23.49 15.02 -3.67
C LEU A 271 -24.44 15.71 -4.65
N PHE A 272 -24.74 16.98 -4.40
CA PHE A 272 -25.45 17.86 -5.32
C PHE A 272 -24.46 18.74 -6.10
N ASP A 273 -24.74 18.92 -7.38
CA ASP A 273 -23.98 19.83 -8.24
C ASP A 273 -24.49 21.28 -8.13
N PRO A 274 -23.75 22.27 -8.68
CA PRO A 274 -24.20 23.67 -8.73
C PRO A 274 -25.51 23.91 -9.50
N LYS A 275 -25.98 22.92 -10.27
CA LYS A 275 -27.25 22.97 -11.02
C LYS A 275 -28.41 22.35 -10.23
N GLY A 276 -28.17 21.87 -9.00
CA GLY A 276 -29.17 21.24 -8.13
C GLY A 276 -29.50 19.79 -8.52
N GLN A 277 -28.71 19.19 -9.41
CA GLN A 277 -28.82 17.79 -9.78
C GLN A 277 -28.05 16.93 -8.79
N VAL A 278 -28.49 15.69 -8.61
CA VAL A 278 -27.74 14.71 -7.82
C VAL A 278 -26.57 14.23 -8.68
N ALA A 279 -25.35 14.64 -8.32
CA ALA A 279 -24.12 14.24 -8.99
C ALA A 279 -23.83 12.76 -8.74
N PHE A 280 -23.97 12.31 -7.48
CA PHE A 280 -24.06 10.91 -7.12
C PHE A 280 -24.78 10.73 -5.79
N GLU A 281 -25.30 9.52 -5.58
CA GLU A 281 -25.81 9.03 -4.30
C GLU A 281 -25.00 7.80 -3.93
N TYR A 282 -24.56 7.73 -2.67
CA TYR A 282 -23.69 6.69 -2.20
C TYR A 282 -24.14 6.15 -0.85
N GLN A 283 -24.22 4.82 -0.75
CA GLN A 283 -24.42 4.11 0.49
C GLN A 283 -23.08 3.47 0.88
N LYS A 284 -22.64 3.68 2.13
CA LYS A 284 -21.39 3.13 2.67
C LYS A 284 -21.25 1.64 2.37
N ALA A 285 -20.22 1.25 1.62
CA ALA A 285 -20.01 -0.12 1.20
C ALA A 285 -19.53 -1.02 2.35
N HIS A 286 -18.69 -0.47 3.24
CA HIS A 286 -18.09 -1.23 4.35
C HIS A 286 -18.42 -0.60 5.71
N PRO A 287 -19.53 -1.03 6.35
CA PRO A 287 -19.79 -0.68 7.73
C PRO A 287 -18.70 -1.20 8.68
N VAL A 288 -18.39 -0.44 9.73
CA VAL A 288 -17.40 -0.78 10.75
C VAL A 288 -17.86 -2.01 11.50
N THR A 289 -17.08 -3.09 11.42
CA THR A 289 -17.41 -4.34 12.10
C THR A 289 -17.51 -4.13 13.61
N MET A 290 -18.49 -4.76 14.25
CA MET A 290 -18.80 -4.67 15.70
C MET A 290 -19.34 -3.33 16.20
N VAL A 291 -19.22 -2.23 15.45
CA VAL A 291 -19.75 -0.90 15.83
C VAL A 291 -21.04 -0.60 15.08
N GLU A 292 -21.02 -0.76 13.76
CA GLU A 292 -22.14 -0.46 12.88
C GLU A 292 -22.95 -1.73 12.56
N THR A 293 -23.33 -2.48 13.60
CA THR A 293 -24.00 -3.79 13.43
C THR A 293 -25.40 -3.70 12.85
N THR A 294 -26.01 -2.52 12.86
CA THR A 294 -27.35 -2.25 12.32
C THR A 294 -27.33 -1.44 11.03
N VAL A 295 -26.14 -1.09 10.52
CA VAL A 295 -25.99 -0.35 9.26
C VAL A 295 -25.94 -1.34 8.10
N ILE A 296 -26.84 -1.18 7.13
CA ILE A 296 -26.92 -2.06 5.97
C ILE A 296 -25.78 -1.71 5.00
N PRO A 297 -24.92 -2.66 4.60
CA PRO A 297 -23.85 -2.40 3.65
C PRO A 297 -24.40 -2.07 2.25
N GLY A 298 -23.83 -1.04 1.64
CA GLY A 298 -24.09 -0.64 0.27
C GLY A 298 -23.35 -1.51 -0.78
N PRO A 299 -23.57 -1.24 -2.07
CA PRO A 299 -22.85 -1.92 -3.13
C PRO A 299 -21.35 -1.57 -3.07
N ASN A 300 -20.48 -2.54 -3.36
CA ASN A 300 -19.03 -2.37 -3.40
C ASN A 300 -18.54 -1.62 -4.66
N LYS A 301 -19.11 -0.45 -4.92
CA LYS A 301 -18.85 0.39 -6.09
C LYS A 301 -18.63 1.84 -5.67
N LEU A 302 -17.46 2.38 -6.01
CA LEU A 302 -17.10 3.75 -5.67
C LEU A 302 -17.86 4.75 -6.58
N PRO A 303 -18.64 5.70 -6.02
CA PRO A 303 -19.38 6.70 -6.77
C PRO A 303 -18.44 7.75 -7.36
N VAL A 304 -18.72 8.20 -8.58
CA VAL A 304 -17.97 9.26 -9.25
C VAL A 304 -18.91 10.23 -9.96
N ALA A 305 -18.50 11.49 -10.05
CA ALA A 305 -19.16 12.52 -10.86
C ALA A 305 -18.13 13.43 -11.51
N ASP A 306 -18.38 13.86 -12.73
CA ASP A 306 -17.51 14.78 -13.46
C ASP A 306 -17.90 16.24 -13.14
N SER A 307 -16.89 17.06 -12.84
CA SER A 307 -17.00 18.51 -12.65
C SER A 307 -16.16 19.23 -13.69
N GLU A 308 -16.74 20.29 -14.28
CA GLU A 308 -16.04 21.16 -15.22
C GLU A 308 -14.82 21.84 -14.56
N LYS A 309 -14.94 22.23 -13.28
CA LYS A 309 -13.89 22.96 -12.54
C LYS A 309 -12.99 22.05 -11.71
N PHE A 310 -13.59 21.10 -10.97
CA PHE A 310 -12.84 20.26 -10.02
C PHE A 310 -12.32 18.97 -10.66
N GLY A 311 -12.72 18.70 -11.90
CA GLY A 311 -12.46 17.41 -12.53
C GLY A 311 -13.32 16.30 -11.95
N ARG A 312 -12.80 15.07 -11.89
CA ARG A 312 -13.59 13.93 -11.43
C ARG A 312 -13.62 13.88 -9.91
N LEU A 313 -14.81 14.03 -9.34
CA LEU A 313 -15.07 13.87 -7.92
C LEU A 313 -15.43 12.42 -7.62
N GLY A 314 -14.95 11.91 -6.49
CA GLY A 314 -15.36 10.62 -5.94
C GLY A 314 -15.84 10.76 -4.49
N GLY A 315 -16.57 9.77 -3.99
CA GLY A 315 -17.02 9.71 -2.61
C GLY A 315 -16.69 8.38 -1.95
N ALA A 316 -16.25 8.41 -0.69
CA ALA A 316 -16.10 7.22 0.14
C ALA A 316 -16.26 7.60 1.61
N ILE A 317 -16.93 6.78 2.42
CA ILE A 317 -17.32 7.17 3.78
C ILE A 317 -16.39 6.45 4.77
N CYS A 318 -15.66 7.24 5.56
CA CYS A 318 -14.95 6.79 6.75
C CYS A 318 -14.13 5.52 6.53
N PHE A 319 -14.58 4.40 7.10
CA PHE A 319 -13.95 3.09 7.07
C PHE A 319 -13.78 2.48 5.68
N ASP A 320 -14.52 2.96 4.67
CA ASP A 320 -14.32 2.54 3.29
C ASP A 320 -12.85 2.74 2.83
N LEU A 321 -12.15 3.74 3.38
CA LEU A 321 -10.77 4.03 3.00
C LEU A 321 -9.76 3.01 3.52
N ASP A 322 -10.14 2.18 4.49
CA ASP A 322 -9.31 1.11 5.02
C ASP A 322 -9.32 -0.14 4.13
N PHE A 323 -10.11 -0.17 3.05
CA PHE A 323 -10.19 -1.27 2.09
C PHE A 323 -9.45 -0.92 0.78
N PRO A 324 -8.18 -1.35 0.60
CA PRO A 324 -7.38 -1.00 -0.58
C PRO A 324 -8.05 -1.37 -1.90
N ASN A 325 -8.71 -2.53 -1.97
CA ASN A 325 -9.39 -3.00 -3.17
C ASN A 325 -10.57 -2.10 -3.55
N PHE A 326 -11.33 -1.60 -2.57
CA PHE A 326 -12.41 -0.67 -2.83
C PHE A 326 -11.88 0.67 -3.34
N ILE A 327 -10.90 1.24 -2.64
CA ILE A 327 -10.31 2.54 -3.00
C ILE A 327 -9.51 2.49 -4.31
N SER A 328 -9.00 1.33 -4.72
CA SER A 328 -8.37 1.16 -6.04
C SER A 328 -9.29 1.55 -7.20
N GLN A 329 -10.62 1.49 -7.01
CA GLN A 329 -11.59 1.94 -7.99
C GLN A 329 -11.48 3.45 -8.27
N ALA A 330 -11.05 4.26 -7.29
CA ALA A 330 -10.84 5.69 -7.48
C ALA A 330 -9.68 5.97 -8.45
N GLY A 331 -8.55 5.27 -8.31
CA GLY A 331 -7.43 5.36 -9.24
C GLY A 331 -7.78 4.85 -10.64
N ASN A 332 -8.48 3.72 -10.74
CA ASN A 332 -8.95 3.16 -12.02
C ASN A 332 -9.89 4.12 -12.76
N GLN A 333 -10.74 4.83 -12.02
CA GLN A 333 -11.67 5.82 -12.56
C GLN A 333 -11.03 7.20 -12.74
N LYS A 334 -9.76 7.40 -12.38
CA LYS A 334 -9.03 8.67 -12.42
C LYS A 334 -9.72 9.79 -11.64
N VAL A 335 -10.12 9.49 -10.41
CA VAL A 335 -10.68 10.49 -9.49
C VAL A 335 -9.61 11.52 -9.17
N ASP A 336 -9.95 12.80 -9.35
CA ASP A 336 -9.07 13.95 -9.05
C ASP A 336 -9.16 14.31 -7.55
N ILE A 337 -10.38 14.38 -7.00
CA ILE A 337 -10.65 14.69 -5.59
C ILE A 337 -11.61 13.66 -5.00
N LEU A 338 -11.18 12.98 -3.94
CA LEU A 338 -11.99 12.07 -3.15
C LEU A 338 -12.54 12.80 -1.92
N LEU A 339 -13.87 12.93 -1.86
CA LEU A 339 -14.60 13.51 -0.74
C LEU A 339 -14.84 12.43 0.31
N GLN A 340 -14.37 12.67 1.52
CA GLN A 340 -14.44 11.72 2.61
C GLN A 340 -15.16 12.29 3.83
N PRO A 341 -16.47 12.08 3.95
CA PRO A 341 -17.16 12.22 5.22
C PRO A 341 -16.68 11.16 6.21
N SER A 342 -16.50 11.53 7.49
CA SER A 342 -16.12 10.58 8.53
C SER A 342 -16.65 10.97 9.90
N TRP A 343 -16.99 9.96 10.69
CA TRP A 343 -17.34 10.05 12.09
C TRP A 343 -16.54 9.00 12.85
N THR A 344 -15.72 9.46 13.79
CA THR A 344 -14.80 8.58 14.54
C THR A 344 -14.77 9.00 16.00
N TRP A 345 -13.98 8.34 16.84
CA TRP A 345 -13.93 8.65 18.27
C TRP A 345 -12.51 8.56 18.84
N GLY A 346 -12.27 9.25 19.95
CA GLY A 346 -11.06 9.09 20.76
C GLY A 346 -9.74 9.15 19.97
N SER A 347 -8.82 8.24 20.30
CA SER A 347 -7.51 8.15 19.63
C SER A 347 -7.56 7.51 18.24
N ILE A 348 -8.61 6.74 17.91
CA ILE A 348 -8.70 6.05 16.61
C ILE A 348 -8.90 7.06 15.47
N GLY A 349 -9.61 8.16 15.71
CA GLY A 349 -9.84 9.19 14.69
C GLY A 349 -8.57 9.84 14.14
N ARG A 350 -7.55 10.05 14.99
CA ARG A 350 -6.23 10.55 14.56
C ARG A 350 -5.44 9.48 13.81
N LEU A 351 -5.55 8.23 14.25
CA LEU A 351 -4.89 7.11 13.57
C LEU A 351 -5.48 6.94 12.16
N GLU A 352 -6.81 6.86 12.02
CA GLU A 352 -7.46 6.72 10.72
C GLU A 352 -7.16 7.88 9.76
N ALA A 353 -7.17 9.12 10.26
CA ALA A 353 -6.83 10.29 9.44
C ALA A 353 -5.39 10.20 8.85
N THR A 354 -4.47 9.56 9.58
CA THR A 354 -3.09 9.36 9.10
C THR A 354 -2.96 8.11 8.23
N THR A 355 -3.57 6.97 8.58
CA THR A 355 -3.49 5.73 7.79
C THR A 355 -4.15 5.90 6.41
N GLN A 356 -5.31 6.53 6.36
CA GLN A 356 -6.10 6.71 5.15
C GLN A 356 -5.48 7.74 4.19
N SER A 357 -4.58 8.61 4.68
CA SER A 357 -3.81 9.53 3.82
C SER A 357 -2.93 8.80 2.79
N PHE A 358 -2.49 7.57 3.09
CA PHE A 358 -1.70 6.76 2.14
C PHE A 358 -2.46 6.49 0.84
N ARG A 359 -3.80 6.44 0.91
CA ARG A 359 -4.65 6.24 -0.27
C ARG A 359 -4.48 7.38 -1.29
N ALA A 360 -4.20 8.60 -0.84
CA ALA A 360 -3.94 9.75 -1.71
C ALA A 360 -2.71 9.51 -2.60
N VAL A 361 -1.63 9.01 -2.01
CA VAL A 361 -0.36 8.74 -2.69
C VAL A 361 -0.45 7.50 -3.58
N GLU A 362 -1.08 6.43 -3.09
CA GLU A 362 -1.27 5.19 -3.84
C GLU A 362 -2.09 5.40 -5.11
N GLN A 363 -3.25 6.06 -4.96
CA GLN A 363 -4.21 6.27 -6.03
C GLN A 363 -3.99 7.58 -6.79
N GLY A 364 -3.01 8.38 -6.40
CA GLY A 364 -2.65 9.59 -7.14
C GLY A 364 -3.72 10.69 -7.13
N LEU A 365 -4.49 10.81 -6.04
CA LEU A 365 -5.63 11.73 -5.92
C LEU A 365 -5.54 12.62 -4.68
N THR A 366 -6.33 13.70 -4.63
CA THR A 366 -6.46 14.54 -3.44
C THR A 366 -7.58 14.00 -2.55
N ILE A 367 -7.35 13.87 -1.24
CA ILE A 367 -8.38 13.48 -0.27
C ILE A 367 -8.81 14.71 0.52
N PHE A 368 -10.11 15.00 0.53
CA PHE A 368 -10.72 15.97 1.43
C PHE A 368 -11.54 15.25 2.50
N ARG A 369 -10.97 15.15 3.70
CA ARG A 369 -11.59 14.52 4.85
C ARG A 369 -12.34 15.52 5.70
N CYS A 370 -13.63 15.28 5.90
CA CYS A 370 -14.51 15.98 6.83
C CYS A 370 -14.85 15.07 8.00
N GLY A 371 -14.09 15.19 9.09
CA GLY A 371 -14.17 14.32 10.25
C GLY A 371 -14.84 14.99 11.45
N SER A 372 -15.90 14.38 11.98
CA SER A 372 -16.46 14.70 13.31
C SER A 372 -15.76 13.89 14.39
N TRP A 373 -15.46 14.53 15.52
CA TRP A 373 -14.65 13.95 16.62
C TRP A 373 -13.29 13.39 16.17
N ALA A 374 -12.78 13.90 15.04
CA ALA A 374 -11.51 13.55 14.42
C ALA A 374 -10.91 14.74 13.67
N PRO A 375 -9.63 14.64 13.27
CA PRO A 375 -9.05 15.58 12.34
C PRO A 375 -9.80 15.61 10.99
N SER A 376 -10.14 16.83 10.56
CA SER A 376 -10.45 17.10 9.15
C SER A 376 -9.16 17.50 8.46
N THR A 377 -8.90 16.92 7.29
CA THR A 377 -7.59 17.05 6.61
C THR A 377 -7.73 17.14 5.10
N VAL A 378 -6.74 17.75 4.46
CA VAL A 378 -6.59 17.77 3.00
C VAL A 378 -5.20 17.23 2.65
N TRP A 379 -5.16 16.06 2.02
CA TRP A 379 -3.92 15.40 1.58
C TRP A 379 -3.86 15.33 0.07
N ASP A 380 -2.72 15.68 -0.51
CA ASP A 380 -2.51 15.61 -1.95
C ASP A 380 -1.86 14.26 -2.40
N PRO A 381 -1.78 14.00 -3.72
CA PRO A 381 -1.14 12.81 -4.30
C PRO A 381 0.36 12.58 -3.96
N TYR A 382 0.99 13.55 -3.29
CA TYR A 382 2.41 13.57 -2.95
C TYR A 382 2.62 13.67 -1.44
N HIS A 383 1.61 13.38 -0.62
CA HIS A 383 1.69 13.43 0.84
C HIS A 383 1.91 14.83 1.42
N GLN A 384 1.48 15.88 0.70
CA GLN A 384 1.47 17.25 1.21
C GLN A 384 0.15 17.52 1.94
N LEU A 385 0.26 18.14 3.11
CA LEU A 385 -0.88 18.54 3.94
C LEU A 385 -1.26 20.00 3.63
N PHE A 386 -2.44 20.21 3.08
CA PHE A 386 -2.96 21.55 2.74
C PHE A 386 -3.83 22.16 3.83
N GLY A 387 -4.45 21.31 4.65
CA GLY A 387 -5.30 21.76 5.75
C GLY A 387 -5.41 20.69 6.81
N TYR A 388 -5.43 21.13 8.06
CA TYR A 388 -5.60 20.28 9.23
C TYR A 388 -6.38 21.02 10.30
N LYS A 389 -7.40 20.38 10.86
CA LYS A 389 -8.07 20.86 12.06
C LYS A 389 -8.53 19.69 12.91
N ASP A 390 -8.08 19.65 14.16
CA ASP A 390 -8.66 18.78 15.18
C ASP A 390 -10.09 19.26 15.49
N ASN A 391 -11.06 18.36 15.38
CA ASN A 391 -12.46 18.68 15.64
C ASN A 391 -12.97 17.99 16.89
N LEU A 392 -13.74 18.74 17.68
CA LEU A 392 -14.46 18.27 18.86
C LEU A 392 -15.92 18.71 18.70
N GLY A 393 -16.86 17.79 18.90
CA GLY A 393 -18.28 18.10 18.77
C GLY A 393 -18.65 18.64 17.37
N SER A 394 -19.37 19.76 17.32
CA SER A 394 -19.83 20.42 16.10
C SER A 394 -19.02 21.67 15.74
N GLY A 395 -19.07 22.07 14.46
CA GLY A 395 -18.40 23.28 13.98
C GLY A 395 -18.17 23.27 12.47
N THR A 396 -17.25 24.10 11.99
CA THR A 396 -16.87 24.12 10.57
C THR A 396 -15.36 24.04 10.39
N PHE A 397 -14.91 23.48 9.28
CA PHE A 397 -13.52 23.49 8.84
C PHE A 397 -13.47 24.03 7.41
N THR A 398 -12.51 24.89 7.10
CA THR A 398 -12.32 25.43 5.74
C THR A 398 -10.84 25.33 5.41
N ALA A 399 -10.54 24.83 4.23
CA ALA A 399 -9.18 24.69 3.73
C ALA A 399 -9.13 24.95 2.22
N ASP A 400 -7.96 25.34 1.77
CA ASP A 400 -7.67 25.47 0.35
C ASP A 400 -7.29 24.09 -0.20
N ILE A 401 -8.06 23.60 -1.17
CA ILE A 401 -7.79 22.33 -1.86
C ILE A 401 -7.04 22.61 -3.16
N PRO A 402 -5.93 21.91 -3.45
CA PRO A 402 -5.25 22.04 -4.73
C PRO A 402 -6.10 21.46 -5.87
N LEU A 403 -6.38 22.28 -6.90
CA LEU A 403 -6.96 21.82 -8.15
C LEU A 403 -5.90 21.12 -8.98
N ARG A 404 -5.68 19.83 -8.68
CA ARG A 404 -4.77 18.98 -9.44
C ARG A 404 -5.54 17.84 -10.07
N LYS A 405 -5.18 17.51 -11.31
CA LYS A 405 -5.63 16.28 -11.96
C LYS A 405 -4.96 15.05 -11.33
N HIS A 406 -5.64 13.93 -11.43
CA HIS A 406 -5.19 12.61 -11.02
C HIS A 406 -3.80 12.35 -11.58
N VAL A 407 -2.88 12.04 -10.68
CA VAL A 407 -1.48 11.73 -10.99
C VAL A 407 -1.39 10.22 -11.22
N ALA A 408 -1.11 9.80 -12.44
CA ALA A 408 -0.88 8.39 -12.72
C ALA A 408 0.26 7.85 -11.83
N THR A 409 -0.01 6.75 -11.13
CA THR A 409 0.97 6.02 -10.32
C THR A 409 1.20 4.64 -10.94
N ILE A 410 2.38 4.05 -10.72
CA ILE A 410 2.62 2.67 -11.18
C ILE A 410 1.65 1.72 -10.50
N TYR A 411 1.28 1.99 -9.24
CA TYR A 411 0.29 1.22 -8.51
C TYR A 411 -1.11 1.29 -9.16
N THR A 412 -1.57 2.44 -9.64
CA THR A 412 -2.84 2.51 -10.39
C THR A 412 -2.80 1.75 -11.72
N ALA A 413 -1.62 1.65 -12.36
CA ALA A 413 -1.48 0.94 -13.63
C ALA A 413 -1.35 -0.59 -13.46
N CYS A 414 -0.63 -1.04 -12.43
CA CYS A 414 -0.34 -2.46 -12.20
C CYS A 414 -1.21 -3.10 -11.11
N GLY A 415 -1.95 -2.29 -10.34
CA GLY A 415 -2.74 -2.73 -9.19
C GLY A 415 -1.90 -3.53 -8.19
N ASN A 416 -2.50 -4.60 -7.69
CA ASN A 416 -1.88 -5.50 -6.70
C ASN A 416 -0.85 -6.47 -7.31
N LEU A 417 -0.29 -6.21 -8.50
CA LEU A 417 0.67 -7.10 -9.16
C LEU A 417 1.86 -7.44 -8.26
N TRP A 418 2.44 -6.46 -7.56
CA TRP A 418 3.55 -6.69 -6.62
C TRP A 418 3.17 -7.71 -5.54
N SER A 419 2.03 -7.50 -4.90
CA SER A 419 1.47 -8.40 -3.89
C SER A 419 1.24 -9.81 -4.44
N TYR A 420 0.69 -9.93 -5.65
CA TYR A 420 0.44 -11.24 -6.28
C TYR A 420 1.74 -11.96 -6.67
N LEU A 421 2.77 -11.25 -7.11
CA LEU A 421 4.10 -11.82 -7.31
C LEU A 421 4.67 -12.35 -6.00
N CYS A 422 4.55 -11.59 -4.90
CA CYS A 422 4.95 -12.09 -3.58
C CYS A 422 4.16 -13.35 -3.17
N CYS A 423 2.85 -13.41 -3.41
CA CYS A 423 2.05 -14.61 -3.17
C CYS A 423 2.57 -15.82 -3.97
N ALA A 424 2.81 -15.66 -5.27
CA ALA A 424 3.33 -16.73 -6.12
C ALA A 424 4.70 -17.23 -5.63
N PHE A 425 5.61 -16.31 -5.29
CA PHE A 425 6.92 -16.68 -4.76
C PHE A 425 6.84 -17.33 -3.37
N ALA A 426 5.94 -16.88 -2.49
CA ALA A 426 5.71 -17.49 -1.19
C ALA A 426 5.25 -18.95 -1.32
N ILE A 427 4.37 -19.25 -2.28
CA ILE A 427 3.94 -20.63 -2.56
C ILE A 427 5.13 -21.49 -2.99
N VAL A 428 5.98 -21.00 -3.90
CA VAL A 428 7.20 -21.71 -4.32
C VAL A 428 8.14 -21.95 -3.14
N ILE A 429 8.36 -20.95 -2.29
CA ILE A 429 9.18 -21.05 -1.07
C ILE A 429 8.62 -22.15 -0.16
N LEU A 430 7.31 -22.15 0.10
CA LEU A 430 6.66 -23.14 0.96
C LEU A 430 6.81 -24.56 0.40
N ILE A 431 6.58 -24.75 -0.90
CA ILE A 431 6.76 -26.05 -1.57
C ILE A 431 8.21 -26.54 -1.39
N LEU A 432 9.20 -25.68 -1.61
CA LEU A 432 10.62 -26.03 -1.48
C LEU A 432 11.03 -26.36 -0.05
N VAL A 433 10.44 -25.69 0.95
CA VAL A 433 10.70 -25.95 2.36
C VAL A 433 10.08 -27.28 2.80
N ILE A 434 8.84 -27.57 2.39
CA ILE A 434 8.07 -28.75 2.81
C ILE A 434 8.51 -30.02 2.07
N THR A 435 8.86 -29.93 0.78
CA THR A 435 9.23 -31.10 -0.03
C THR A 435 10.46 -31.79 0.54
N PRO A 436 10.54 -33.14 0.65
CA PRO A 436 11.72 -33.81 1.21
C PRO A 436 13.02 -33.50 0.44
N LYS A 437 14.14 -33.34 1.16
CA LYS A 437 15.44 -32.90 0.59
C LYS A 437 15.88 -33.71 -0.64
N LYS A 438 15.75 -35.03 -0.57
CA LYS A 438 16.06 -35.97 -1.68
C LYS A 438 15.37 -35.62 -3.00
N HIS A 439 14.15 -35.08 -2.97
CA HIS A 439 13.41 -34.74 -4.18
C HIS A 439 13.80 -33.37 -4.73
N VAL A 440 14.06 -32.40 -3.84
CA VAL A 440 14.51 -31.06 -4.24
C VAL A 440 15.90 -31.11 -4.84
N ASP A 441 16.83 -31.84 -4.23
CA ASP A 441 18.21 -31.96 -4.73
C ASP A 441 18.22 -32.65 -6.11
N ARG A 442 17.49 -33.75 -6.26
CA ARG A 442 17.32 -34.45 -7.55
C ARG A 442 16.68 -33.55 -8.63
N TRP A 443 15.72 -32.71 -8.25
CA TRP A 443 15.08 -31.79 -9.19
C TRP A 443 16.06 -30.68 -9.64
N LEU A 444 16.82 -30.11 -8.71
CA LEU A 444 17.84 -29.10 -9.01
C LEU A 444 18.94 -29.66 -9.93
N GLU A 445 19.41 -30.89 -9.70
CA GLU A 445 20.38 -31.56 -10.58
C GLU A 445 19.84 -31.76 -12.01
N VAL A 446 18.55 -32.11 -12.15
CA VAL A 446 17.89 -32.26 -13.46
C VAL A 446 17.76 -30.92 -14.17
N VAL A 447 17.43 -29.85 -13.44
CA VAL A 447 17.32 -28.50 -14.00
C VAL A 447 18.69 -27.98 -14.44
N GLU A 448 19.72 -28.10 -13.60
CA GLU A 448 21.09 -27.70 -13.94
C GLU A 448 21.61 -28.44 -15.16
N SER A 449 21.42 -29.77 -15.23
CA SER A 449 21.86 -30.57 -16.38
C SER A 449 21.09 -30.28 -17.69
N ARG A 450 19.87 -29.71 -17.61
CA ARG A 450 19.10 -29.26 -18.79
C ARG A 450 19.51 -27.86 -19.24
N VAL A 451 19.74 -26.94 -18.31
CA VAL A 451 20.24 -25.59 -18.59
C VAL A 451 21.64 -25.66 -19.19
N TRP A 452 22.51 -26.51 -18.62
CA TRP A 452 23.87 -26.74 -19.13
C TRP A 452 23.88 -27.35 -20.53
N ARG A 453 22.99 -28.32 -20.82
CA ARG A 453 22.81 -28.87 -22.18
C ARG A 453 22.32 -27.84 -23.19
N ARG A 454 21.43 -26.92 -22.81
CA ARG A 454 21.02 -25.81 -23.70
C ARG A 454 22.15 -24.80 -23.93
N SER A 455 22.97 -24.53 -22.93
CA SER A 455 24.14 -23.64 -23.06
C SER A 455 25.27 -24.22 -23.93
N MET A 456 25.36 -25.55 -24.05
CA MET A 456 26.33 -26.21 -24.95
C MET A 456 25.76 -26.52 -26.33
N GLY A 457 24.44 -26.65 -26.47
CA GLY A 457 23.78 -26.93 -27.75
C GLY A 457 23.96 -25.83 -28.80
N ASP A 458 24.27 -24.59 -28.41
CA ASP A 458 24.53 -23.50 -29.36
C ASP A 458 26.02 -23.39 -29.77
N ASN A 459 26.92 -24.18 -29.17
CA ASN A 459 28.38 -24.10 -29.43
C ASN A 459 29.00 -25.37 -30.03
N VAL A 460 28.27 -26.48 -30.15
CA VAL A 460 28.85 -27.76 -30.61
C VAL A 460 28.54 -28.07 -32.08
N ASP A 461 27.57 -27.40 -32.69
CA ASP A 461 27.18 -27.67 -34.09
C ASP A 461 28.03 -26.90 -35.14
N SER A 462 29.06 -26.14 -34.73
CA SER A 462 29.93 -25.39 -35.67
C SER A 462 31.39 -25.84 -35.71
N GLU A 463 31.85 -26.76 -34.85
CA GLU A 463 33.26 -27.20 -34.80
C GLU A 463 33.50 -28.64 -35.27
N PHE A 464 32.47 -29.41 -35.64
CA PHE A 464 32.62 -30.82 -36.09
C PHE A 464 32.31 -31.08 -37.57
N ALA A 465 32.21 -30.04 -38.40
CA ALA A 465 31.93 -30.20 -39.84
C ALA A 465 33.18 -30.18 -40.76
N ASP A 466 34.36 -29.78 -40.27
CA ASP A 466 35.53 -29.51 -41.14
C ASP A 466 36.73 -30.48 -41.02
N GLU A 467 36.66 -31.54 -40.22
CA GLU A 467 37.70 -32.59 -40.18
C GLU A 467 37.17 -33.96 -40.61
N ALA A 468 36.77 -34.08 -41.87
CA ALA A 468 36.60 -35.36 -42.55
C ALA A 468 37.42 -35.40 -43.85
N GLY A 469 38.72 -35.63 -43.71
CA GLY A 469 39.62 -36.04 -44.81
C GLY A 469 39.75 -37.57 -44.85
N PRO A 470 39.66 -38.22 -46.02
CA PRO A 470 39.63 -39.68 -46.11
C PRO A 470 41.04 -40.25 -46.28
N SER A 471 41.37 -41.32 -45.53
CA SER A 471 42.13 -42.51 -46.00
C SER A 471 42.81 -43.24 -44.83
N LEU A 472 42.40 -44.49 -44.58
CA LEU A 472 43.24 -45.68 -44.77
C LEU A 472 42.52 -46.93 -44.26
N GLN A 473 42.36 -47.86 -45.19
CA GLN A 473 41.80 -49.19 -45.01
C GLN A 473 42.76 -50.11 -44.25
N ALA A 474 42.15 -51.07 -43.55
CA ALA A 474 42.55 -52.46 -43.38
C ALA A 474 43.90 -52.79 -42.72
N GLN A 475 43.84 -53.48 -41.58
CA GLN A 475 44.16 -54.91 -41.54
C GLN A 475 43.66 -55.59 -40.26
N SER A 476 43.19 -56.81 -40.46
CA SER A 476 42.51 -57.72 -39.56
C SER A 476 43.46 -58.65 -38.80
N SER A 477 43.05 -59.00 -37.57
CA SER A 477 43.11 -60.34 -36.95
C SER A 477 44.43 -61.13 -36.89
N GLN A 478 44.86 -61.47 -35.67
CA GLN A 478 45.05 -62.84 -35.11
C GLN A 478 46.20 -62.86 -34.08
N GLY A 479 46.04 -63.66 -33.01
CA GLY A 479 47.18 -64.24 -32.29
C GLY A 479 47.07 -64.29 -30.76
N SER A 480 46.63 -65.44 -30.26
CA SER A 480 46.79 -65.98 -28.90
C SER A 480 48.21 -65.88 -28.31
N VAL A 481 48.35 -65.68 -26.99
CA VAL A 481 48.51 -66.67 -25.91
C VAL A 481 48.30 -65.96 -24.56
#